data_AF-A0A7W1AH16-F1
#
_entry.id   AF-A0A7W1AH16-F1
#
_cell.length_a   1.000
_cell.length_b   1.000
_cell.length_c   1.000
_cell.angle_alpha   90.00
_cell.angle_beta   90.00
_cell.angle_gamma   90.00
#
_symmetry.space_group_name_H-M   'P 1'
#
loop_
_entity.id
_entity.type
_entity.pdbx_description
1 polymer ?
#
loop_
_entity_poly.entity_id
_entity_poly.type
_entity_poly.pdbx_seq_one_letter_code
_entity_poly.pdbx_strand_id
1 'polypeptide(L)'
;MWRVRYQGLDRGIERARAKLGDGPYLVLVHARSLDIEGMTDAIELVSAHSDIAEARIATANAFVRTCQQVPDDPSWHDEPPNIDVAIDAKLGIRLVEQRGFKRKDGSGFHAETRIVQLLEADAPPVIGEPLFRALHYADELALHLARYR
;
A
#
# COMPACT_ATOMS: atom_id res chain seq x y z
N MET A 1 4.16 19.68 -0.89
CA MET A 1 3.14 19.32 -1.89
C MET A 1 3.33 17.84 -2.20
N TRP A 2 2.34 17.01 -1.91
CA TRP A 2 2.40 15.55 -2.09
C TRP A 2 2.47 15.19 -3.58
N ARG A 3 3.38 14.30 -3.99
CA ARG A 3 3.51 13.89 -5.40
C ARG A 3 3.35 12.38 -5.50
N VAL A 4 2.11 11.95 -5.75
CA VAL A 4 1.79 10.54 -6.03
C VAL A 4 2.27 10.20 -7.44
N ARG A 5 2.99 9.08 -7.60
CA ARG A 5 3.39 8.55 -8.89
C ARG A 5 2.59 7.28 -9.20
N TYR A 6 1.61 7.42 -10.10
CA TYR A 6 0.78 6.33 -10.60
C TYR A 6 1.45 5.60 -11.78
N GLN A 7 2.69 5.12 -11.63
CA GLN A 7 3.40 4.51 -12.76
C GLN A 7 2.64 3.29 -13.29
N GLY A 8 2.02 3.43 -14.46
CA GLY A 8 1.34 2.33 -15.15
C GLY A 8 0.06 1.82 -14.49
N LEU A 9 -0.40 2.42 -13.39
CA LEU A 9 -1.59 1.97 -12.65
C LEU A 9 -2.85 2.03 -13.52
N ASP A 10 -3.15 3.19 -14.11
CA ASP A 10 -4.36 3.40 -14.91
C ASP A 10 -4.43 2.42 -16.10
N ARG A 11 -3.32 2.28 -16.85
CA ARG A 11 -3.21 1.29 -17.93
C ARG A 11 -3.32 -0.16 -17.45
N GLY A 12 -2.89 -0.45 -16.24
CA GLY A 12 -3.02 -1.76 -15.62
C GLY A 12 -4.49 -2.07 -15.32
N ILE A 13 -5.19 -1.11 -14.71
CA ILE A 13 -6.61 -1.20 -14.37
C ILE A 13 -7.45 -1.34 -15.64
N GLU A 14 -7.21 -0.51 -16.66
CA GLU A 14 -7.91 -0.60 -17.95
C GLU A 14 -7.75 -1.98 -18.60
N ARG A 15 -6.53 -2.52 -18.60
CA ARG A 15 -6.26 -3.87 -19.13
C ARG A 15 -6.93 -4.96 -18.32
N ALA A 16 -6.96 -4.84 -16.99
CA ALA A 16 -7.65 -5.78 -16.13
C ALA A 16 -9.15 -5.79 -16.42
N ARG A 17 -9.77 -4.60 -16.53
CA ARG A 17 -11.19 -4.45 -16.90
C ARG A 17 -11.49 -5.04 -18.28
N ALA A 18 -10.67 -4.75 -19.28
CA ALA A 18 -10.84 -5.30 -20.62
C ALA A 18 -10.75 -6.84 -20.66
N LYS A 19 -9.92 -7.44 -19.80
CA LYS A 19 -9.71 -8.89 -19.74
C LYS A 19 -10.76 -9.62 -18.91
N LEU A 20 -11.16 -9.04 -17.78
CA LEU A 20 -11.97 -9.71 -16.75
C LEU A 20 -13.43 -9.25 -16.75
N GLY A 21 -13.77 -8.20 -17.49
CA GLY A 21 -15.09 -7.59 -17.52
C GLY A 21 -15.26 -6.51 -16.43
N ASP A 22 -16.51 -6.13 -16.20
CA ASP A 22 -16.87 -5.18 -15.15
C ASP A 22 -16.90 -5.85 -13.77
N GLY A 23 -16.46 -5.13 -12.74
CA GLY A 23 -16.44 -5.61 -11.35
C GLY A 23 -15.32 -6.59 -10.92
N PRO A 24 -14.09 -6.62 -11.50
CA PRO A 24 -13.03 -7.48 -10.99
C PRO A 24 -12.50 -6.99 -9.64
N TYR A 25 -11.79 -7.86 -8.94
CA TYR A 25 -11.04 -7.54 -7.74
C TYR A 25 -9.59 -7.25 -8.09
N LEU A 26 -9.09 -6.11 -7.66
CA LEU A 26 -7.75 -5.62 -7.90
C LEU A 26 -6.90 -5.75 -6.64
N VAL A 27 -5.67 -6.22 -6.81
CA VAL A 27 -4.65 -6.29 -5.76
C VAL A 27 -3.58 -5.26 -6.07
N LEU A 28 -3.53 -4.22 -5.26
CA LEU A 28 -2.56 -3.14 -5.36
C LEU A 28 -1.51 -3.26 -4.26
N VAL A 29 -0.29 -2.84 -4.60
CA VAL A 29 0.77 -2.57 -3.63
C VAL A 29 1.06 -1.09 -3.64
N HIS A 30 1.07 -0.50 -2.45
CA HIS A 30 1.48 0.86 -2.21
C HIS A 30 2.79 0.85 -1.44
N ALA A 31 3.85 1.29 -2.11
CA ALA A 31 5.16 1.55 -1.50
C ALA A 31 5.24 3.03 -1.13
N ARG A 32 5.36 3.34 0.16
CA ARG A 32 5.64 4.70 0.65
C ARG A 32 7.07 4.80 1.15
N SER A 33 7.80 5.76 0.60
CA SER A 33 8.98 6.33 1.23
C SER A 33 8.58 7.59 2.00
N LEU A 34 8.68 7.57 3.33
CA LEU A 34 8.68 8.77 4.18
C LEU A 34 10.14 9.21 4.35
N ASP A 35 10.67 9.92 3.37
CA ASP A 35 11.83 10.78 3.60
C ASP A 35 11.37 12.20 4.01
N ILE A 36 12.31 12.97 4.56
CA ILE A 36 12.11 14.36 5.01
C ILE A 36 11.83 15.30 3.81
N GLU A 37 12.07 14.85 2.57
CA GLU A 37 11.97 15.66 1.34
C GLU A 37 10.61 15.51 0.62
N GLY A 38 9.81 14.52 0.99
CA GLY A 38 8.38 14.46 0.69
C GLY A 38 7.88 13.02 0.46
N MET A 39 6.65 12.75 0.89
CA MET A 39 6.02 11.45 0.59
C MET A 39 5.93 11.25 -0.92
N THR A 40 6.61 10.22 -1.40
CA THR A 40 6.36 9.64 -2.71
C THR A 40 5.56 8.36 -2.51
N ASP A 41 4.28 8.46 -2.84
CA ASP A 41 3.37 7.33 -2.93
C ASP A 41 3.58 6.69 -4.31
N ALA A 42 4.19 5.50 -4.36
CA ALA A 42 4.24 4.66 -5.56
C ALA A 42 3.21 3.55 -5.42
N ILE A 43 2.25 3.50 -6.35
CA ILE A 43 1.16 2.53 -6.33
C ILE A 43 1.21 1.70 -7.59
N GLU A 44 1.22 0.37 -7.41
CA GLU A 44 1.35 -0.60 -8.48
C GLU A 44 0.22 -1.62 -8.43
N LEU A 45 -0.39 -1.91 -9.58
CA LEU A 45 -1.29 -3.05 -9.74
C LEU A 45 -0.47 -4.32 -9.91
N VAL A 46 -0.56 -5.22 -8.93
CA VAL A 46 0.21 -6.47 -8.94
C VAL A 46 -0.58 -7.60 -9.59
N SER A 47 -1.89 -7.67 -9.34
CA SER A 47 -2.75 -8.67 -9.97
C SER A 47 -4.23 -8.26 -9.97
N ALA A 48 -5.01 -8.88 -10.85
CA ALA A 48 -6.45 -8.70 -10.92
C ALA A 48 -7.12 -10.06 -11.11
N HIS A 49 -8.28 -10.24 -10.49
CA HIS A 49 -9.00 -11.51 -10.41
C HIS A 49 -10.50 -11.28 -10.56
N SER A 50 -11.22 -12.22 -11.18
CA SER A 50 -12.68 -12.17 -11.25
C SER A 50 -13.35 -12.72 -9.98
N ASP A 51 -12.61 -13.50 -9.18
CA ASP A 51 -13.09 -14.12 -7.95
C ASP A 51 -12.44 -13.50 -6.69
N ILE A 52 -13.25 -13.24 -5.67
CA ILE A 52 -12.79 -12.60 -4.43
C ILE A 52 -11.91 -13.52 -3.59
N ALA A 53 -12.12 -14.84 -3.62
CA ALA A 53 -11.31 -15.78 -2.85
C ALA A 53 -9.90 -15.89 -3.45
N GLU A 54 -9.79 -15.97 -4.79
CA GLU A 54 -8.51 -15.89 -5.51
C GLU A 54 -7.80 -14.57 -5.22
N ALA A 55 -8.51 -13.44 -5.27
CA ALA A 55 -7.94 -12.13 -4.98
C ALA A 55 -7.42 -12.04 -3.53
N ARG A 56 -8.13 -12.62 -2.55
CA ARG A 56 -7.69 -12.69 -1.15
C ARG A 56 -6.41 -13.52 -0.98
N ILE A 57 -6.30 -14.64 -1.67
CA ILE A 57 -5.08 -15.47 -1.68
C ILE A 57 -3.93 -14.69 -2.32
N ALA A 58 -4.17 -14.06 -3.47
CA ALA A 58 -3.18 -13.23 -4.15
C ALA A 58 -2.71 -12.05 -3.29
N THR A 59 -3.63 -11.43 -2.54
CA THR A 59 -3.34 -10.37 -1.56
C THR A 59 -2.42 -10.90 -0.44
N ALA A 60 -2.74 -12.07 0.13
CA ALA A 60 -1.89 -12.70 1.15
C ALA A 60 -0.50 -13.07 0.61
N ASN A 61 -0.42 -13.57 -0.63
CA ASN A 61 0.85 -13.91 -1.26
C ASN A 61 1.67 -12.65 -1.61
N ALA A 62 1.02 -11.58 -2.08
CA ALA A 62 1.67 -10.29 -2.32
C ALA A 62 2.21 -9.70 -1.01
N PHE A 63 1.45 -9.84 0.09
CA PHE A 63 1.90 -9.49 1.43
C PHE A 63 3.20 -10.22 1.80
N VAL A 64 3.22 -11.55 1.73
CA VAL A 64 4.42 -12.34 2.09
C VAL A 64 5.64 -11.95 1.25
N ARG A 65 5.47 -11.79 -0.07
CA ARG A 65 6.58 -11.40 -0.96
C ARG A 65 7.14 -10.04 -0.63
N THR A 66 6.29 -9.09 -0.22
CA THR A 66 6.71 -7.72 0.06
C THR A 66 7.47 -7.63 1.39
N CYS A 67 7.11 -8.43 2.41
CA CYS A 67 7.86 -8.53 3.68
C CYS A 67 9.29 -9.07 3.49
N GLN A 68 9.58 -9.81 2.41
CA GLN A 68 10.88 -10.41 2.17
C GLN A 68 11.86 -9.48 1.43
N GLN A 69 11.40 -8.33 0.94
CA GLN A 69 12.24 -7.35 0.24
C GLN A 69 12.88 -6.39 1.24
N VAL A 70 14.12 -6.67 1.64
CA VAL A 70 14.91 -5.80 2.52
C VAL A 70 15.73 -4.83 1.65
N PRO A 71 15.82 -3.53 1.96
CA PRO A 71 16.74 -2.63 1.28
C PRO A 71 18.19 -3.08 1.54
N ASP A 72 18.95 -3.31 0.47
CA ASP A 72 20.34 -3.79 0.52
C ASP A 72 21.38 -2.65 0.74
N ASP A 73 20.96 -1.44 1.08
CA ASP A 73 21.88 -0.29 1.21
C ASP A 73 22.64 -0.32 2.56
N PRO A 74 23.97 -0.53 2.56
CA PRO A 74 24.77 -0.65 3.77
C PRO A 74 24.96 0.67 4.53
N SER A 75 24.54 1.81 3.97
CA SER A 75 24.65 3.14 4.59
C SER A 75 23.61 3.38 5.69
N TRP A 76 22.54 2.58 5.66
CA TRP A 76 21.43 2.63 6.59
C TRP A 76 21.48 1.42 7.53
N HIS A 77 20.87 1.56 8.70
CA HIS A 77 20.60 0.44 9.60
C HIS A 77 19.16 0.53 10.08
N ASP A 78 18.58 -0.63 10.37
CA ASP A 78 17.24 -0.72 10.95
C ASP A 78 17.20 0.01 12.30
N GLU A 79 16.14 0.80 12.50
CA GLU A 79 15.81 1.47 13.74
C GLU A 79 14.42 0.97 14.19
N PRO A 80 14.33 0.14 15.25
CA PRO A 80 13.05 -0.29 15.80
C PRO A 80 12.29 0.88 16.46
N PRO A 81 10.96 0.77 16.66
CA PRO A 81 10.14 -0.40 16.41
C PRO A 81 9.73 -0.51 14.93
N ASN A 82 10.03 -1.66 14.33
CA ASN A 82 9.35 -2.06 13.11
C ASN A 82 8.00 -2.63 13.51
N ILE A 83 6.92 -2.05 13.00
CA ILE A 83 5.56 -2.43 13.37
C ILE A 83 4.97 -3.29 12.26
N ASP A 84 4.55 -4.48 12.65
CA ASP A 84 3.89 -5.43 11.76
C ASP A 84 2.36 -5.47 12.02
N VAL A 85 1.64 -5.15 10.95
CA VAL A 85 0.23 -5.48 10.64
C VAL A 85 -0.89 -4.71 11.35
N ALA A 86 -1.81 -4.18 10.53
CA ALA A 86 -3.23 -4.06 10.87
C ALA A 86 -4.10 -4.57 9.71
N ILE A 87 -5.02 -5.48 10.02
CA ILE A 87 -6.02 -6.05 9.10
C ILE A 87 -7.34 -5.32 9.35
N ASP A 88 -7.72 -4.41 8.45
CA ASP A 88 -9.11 -3.98 8.37
C ASP A 88 -9.85 -4.83 7.35
N ALA A 89 -10.58 -5.83 7.86
CA ALA A 89 -11.37 -6.75 7.05
C ALA A 89 -12.52 -6.06 6.28
N LYS A 90 -12.98 -4.88 6.72
CA LYS A 90 -14.01 -4.12 6.01
C LYS A 90 -13.44 -3.40 4.80
N LEU A 91 -12.14 -3.07 4.83
CA LEU A 91 -11.52 -2.16 3.86
C LEU A 91 -10.56 -2.86 2.91
N GLY A 92 -10.31 -4.16 3.13
CA GLY A 92 -9.42 -4.95 2.29
C GLY A 92 -7.94 -4.53 2.40
N ILE A 93 -7.59 -3.73 3.41
CA ILE A 93 -6.25 -3.20 3.61
C ILE A 93 -5.45 -4.14 4.52
N ARG A 94 -4.23 -4.47 4.10
CA ARG A 94 -3.22 -5.19 4.89
C ARG A 94 -1.92 -4.37 4.92
N LEU A 95 -1.52 -3.90 6.10
CA LEU A 95 -0.21 -3.26 6.31
C LEU A 95 0.89 -4.33 6.32
N VAL A 96 1.89 -4.20 5.45
CA VAL A 96 2.98 -5.17 5.22
C VAL A 96 4.11 -5.03 6.22
N GLU A 97 4.51 -3.80 6.52
CA GLU A 97 5.62 -3.49 7.43
C GLU A 97 5.69 -1.95 7.55
N GLN A 98 5.91 -1.44 8.76
CA GLN A 98 6.48 -0.10 8.93
C GLN A 98 7.92 -0.27 9.42
N ARG A 99 8.90 0.20 8.65
CA ARG A 99 10.31 0.16 9.05
C ARG A 99 10.86 1.55 9.27
N GLY A 100 11.64 1.70 10.33
CA GLY A 100 12.52 2.84 10.51
C GLY A 100 13.93 2.49 10.03
N PHE A 101 14.57 3.43 9.37
CA PHE A 101 15.96 3.36 8.95
C PHE A 101 16.67 4.63 9.38
N LYS A 102 17.88 4.47 9.90
CA LYS A 102 18.74 5.60 10.25
C LYS A 102 20.07 5.49 9.54
N ARG A 103 20.59 6.63 9.07
CA ARG A 103 21.95 6.65 8.54
C ARG A 103 22.95 6.36 9.65
N LYS A 104 23.98 5.60 9.34
CA LYS A 104 25.07 5.28 10.30
C LYS A 104 25.82 6.53 10.79
N ASP A 105 25.87 7.58 9.98
CA ASP A 105 26.47 8.88 10.32
C ASP A 105 25.56 9.79 11.16
N GLY A 106 24.32 9.35 11.44
CA GLY A 106 23.32 10.11 12.21
C GLY A 106 22.66 11.26 11.45
N SER A 107 22.98 11.48 10.18
CA SER A 107 22.51 12.65 9.40
C SER A 107 21.08 12.52 8.86
N GLY A 108 20.46 11.34 8.93
CA GLY A 108 19.16 11.10 8.32
C GLY A 108 18.37 9.98 8.98
N PHE A 109 17.06 10.15 8.95
CA PHE A 109 16.05 9.15 9.29
C PHE A 109 15.13 8.97 8.08
N HIS A 110 14.79 7.73 7.79
CA HIS A 110 13.90 7.34 6.71
C HIS A 110 12.94 6.30 7.26
N ALA A 111 11.64 6.49 7.04
CA ALA A 111 10.67 5.45 7.34
C ALA A 111 10.06 4.93 6.04
N GLU A 112 9.90 3.62 5.94
CA GLU A 112 9.20 3.00 4.83
C GLU A 112 7.92 2.37 5.35
N THR A 113 6.82 2.56 4.61
CA THR A 113 5.55 1.90 4.93
C THR A 113 5.03 1.24 3.68
N ARG A 114 4.82 -0.08 3.74
CA ARG A 114 4.34 -0.87 2.63
C ARG A 114 2.95 -1.39 2.92
N ILE A 115 2.04 -1.24 1.97
CA ILE A 115 0.62 -1.59 2.16
C ILE A 115 0.15 -2.38 0.95
N VAL A 116 -0.56 -3.48 1.20
CA VAL A 116 -1.25 -4.25 0.16
C VAL A 116 -2.74 -4.01 0.33
N GLN A 117 -3.40 -3.61 -0.75
CA GLN A 117 -4.83 -3.34 -0.74
C GLN A 117 -5.55 -4.27 -1.73
N LEU A 118 -6.62 -4.89 -1.25
CA LEU A 118 -7.64 -5.56 -2.06
C LEU A 118 -8.81 -4.61 -2.24
N LEU A 119 -9.24 -4.36 -3.47
CA LEU A 119 -10.38 -3.51 -3.78
C LEU A 119 -11.18 -4.00 -5.00
N GLU A 120 -12.47 -3.69 -5.03
CA GLU A 120 -13.28 -3.81 -6.24
C GLU A 120 -12.82 -2.79 -7.29
N ALA A 121 -12.86 -3.12 -8.57
CA ALA A 121 -12.17 -2.34 -9.60
C ALA A 121 -12.66 -0.91 -9.79
N ASP A 122 -13.88 -0.60 -9.37
CA ASP A 122 -14.49 0.72 -9.35
C ASP A 122 -14.32 1.46 -8.03
N ALA A 123 -13.89 0.78 -6.97
CA ALA A 123 -13.53 1.42 -5.72
C ALA A 123 -12.25 2.25 -5.90
N PRO A 124 -12.23 3.51 -5.44
CA PRO A 124 -11.02 4.31 -5.49
C PRO A 124 -9.96 3.73 -4.52
N PRO A 125 -8.67 3.69 -4.90
CA PRO A 125 -7.62 3.29 -3.99
C PRO A 125 -7.51 4.29 -2.83
N VAL A 126 -7.20 3.80 -1.63
CA VAL A 126 -7.00 4.67 -0.46
C VAL A 126 -5.54 5.07 -0.41
N ILE A 127 -5.25 6.35 -0.66
CA ILE A 127 -3.89 6.88 -0.87
C ILE A 127 -3.73 8.23 -0.16
N GLY A 128 -2.53 8.81 -0.12
CA GLY A 128 -2.30 10.14 0.44
C GLY A 128 -2.76 10.31 1.91
N GLU A 129 -3.37 11.46 2.21
CA GLU A 129 -3.89 11.81 3.53
C GLU A 129 -4.95 10.82 4.07
N PRO A 130 -5.96 10.37 3.28
CA PRO A 130 -6.88 9.32 3.73
C PRO A 130 -6.18 8.04 4.21
N LEU A 131 -5.14 7.60 3.49
CA LEU A 131 -4.37 6.43 3.90
C LEU A 131 -3.53 6.71 5.14
N PHE A 132 -2.89 7.88 5.22
CA PHE A 132 -2.16 8.30 6.42
C PHE A 132 -3.08 8.26 7.64
N ARG A 133 -4.28 8.85 7.54
CA ARG A 133 -5.25 8.84 8.62
C ARG A 133 -5.69 7.43 8.99
N ALA A 134 -5.91 6.55 8.02
CA ALA A 134 -6.26 5.17 8.28
C ALA A 134 -5.23 4.39 9.10
N LEU A 135 -3.96 4.63 8.83
CA LEU A 135 -2.85 3.93 9.49
C LEU A 135 -2.65 4.44 10.92
N HIS A 136 -2.90 5.72 11.15
CA HIS A 136 -2.60 6.39 12.42
C HIS A 136 -3.83 6.61 13.30
N TYR A 137 -5.04 6.56 12.74
CA TYR A 137 -6.31 6.85 13.41
C TYR A 137 -7.40 5.88 12.92
N ALA A 138 -7.53 4.74 13.61
CA ALA A 138 -8.45 3.65 13.23
C ALA A 138 -9.92 4.07 13.02
N ASP A 139 -10.38 5.12 13.71
CA ASP A 139 -11.76 5.60 13.64
C ASP A 139 -12.05 6.54 12.44
N GLU A 140 -11.04 7.17 11.83
CA GLU A 140 -11.25 8.20 10.80
C GLU A 140 -11.41 7.63 9.38
N LEU A 141 -10.84 6.46 9.07
CA LEU A 141 -10.99 5.86 7.73
C LEU A 141 -12.43 5.34 7.48
N ALA A 142 -13.09 4.83 8.52
CA ALA A 142 -14.50 4.41 8.44
C ALA A 142 -15.43 5.58 8.06
N LEU A 143 -15.13 6.79 8.55
CA LEU A 143 -15.84 8.03 8.22
C LEU A 143 -15.57 8.53 6.81
N HIS A 144 -14.33 8.38 6.31
CA HIS A 144 -13.98 8.79 4.95
C HIS A 144 -14.68 7.95 3.89
N LEU A 145 -14.75 6.63 4.09
CA LEU A 145 -15.34 5.70 3.11
C LEU A 145 -16.87 5.63 3.18
N ALA A 146 -17.48 5.98 4.32
CA ALA A 146 -18.92 6.19 4.41
C ALA A 146 -19.44 7.33 3.51
N ARG A 147 -18.55 8.22 3.02
CA ARG A 147 -18.91 9.30 2.08
C ARG A 147 -18.94 8.87 0.61
N TYR A 148 -18.45 7.66 0.28
CA TYR A 148 -18.35 7.16 -1.09
C TYR A 148 -19.17 5.88 -1.33
N ARG A 149 -20.09 5.56 -0.40
CA ARG A 149 -21.21 4.62 -0.62
C ARG A 149 -22.45 5.42 -0.99
#